data_AF-A0A291Q2D6-F1
#
_entry.id   AF-A0A291Q2D6-F1
#
_cell.length_a   1.000
_cell.length_b   1.000
_cell.length_c   1.000
_cell.angle_alpha   90.00
_cell.angle_beta   90.00
_cell.angle_gamma   90.00
#
_symmetry.space_group_name_H-M   'P 1'
#
loop_
_entity.id
_entity.type
_entity.pdbx_description
1 polymer ?
#
loop_
_entity_poly.entity_id
_entity_poly.type
_entity_poly.pdbx_seq_one_letter_code
_entity_poly.pdbx_strand_id
1 'polypeptide(L)'
;MASDEPRPPGFLPARLPAQVLAGAWTDLDVLAHAAAVARAPEEARALVDRADRAGELAVLRQRVNRLAPPRARAAAMRVAVIAAACGWTDLDPLAPESRRAAREDFLGLWSSLAHRGDHERFVALPTLALLNWAPLHKSQRARTTDQLARGEVLVPIVRWSRSGQPLSRIDRLMLASVRLEAQGIWLLRIAESLAGRGPGDETVATALCRFTRIQHVLRTQLRTERVKLAMAPTTAQQRTVLHSLAGRGALEPPILLAADTVLGIGGRPGNTSRPQLRRHLPAPHRCRLSTLERDCAPLRTLAHRSGPDADAYREAQESLIVLRRTYTELVGTAMEPGPVRPMWP
;
A
#
# COMPACT_ATOMS: atom_id res chain seq x y z
N MET A 1 -1.20 8.17 35.28
CA MET A 1 -2.48 8.07 34.54
C MET A 1 -2.17 8.32 33.07
N ALA A 2 -2.06 7.26 32.28
CA ALA A 2 -1.78 7.41 30.84
C ALA A 2 -3.05 7.89 30.14
N SER A 3 -2.98 9.00 29.42
CA SER A 3 -4.09 9.51 28.62
C SER A 3 -4.52 8.45 27.62
N ASP A 4 -5.81 8.13 27.63
CA ASP A 4 -6.47 7.12 26.79
C ASP A 4 -6.72 7.66 25.36
N GLU A 5 -5.78 8.48 24.86
CA GLU A 5 -5.86 8.97 23.49
C GLU A 5 -5.63 7.80 22.53
N PRO A 6 -6.54 7.54 21.58
CA PRO A 6 -6.37 6.48 20.62
C PRO A 6 -5.13 6.79 19.77
N ARG A 7 -4.06 6.02 20.00
CA ARG A 7 -2.81 6.15 19.25
C ARG A 7 -3.08 5.93 17.75
N PRO A 8 -2.45 6.70 16.87
CA PRO A 8 -2.69 6.61 15.43
C PRO A 8 -2.40 5.19 14.91
N PRO A 9 -3.20 4.66 13.96
CA PRO A 9 -3.11 3.27 13.47
C PRO A 9 -1.92 3.03 12.52
N GLY A 10 -0.78 3.66 12.77
CA GLY A 10 0.38 3.62 11.88
C GLY A 10 0.09 4.30 10.54
N PHE A 11 0.21 3.56 9.43
CA PHE A 11 -0.09 4.03 8.07
C PHE A 11 -1.48 3.58 7.57
N LEU A 12 -2.20 2.76 8.34
CA LEU A 12 -3.60 2.44 8.05
C LEU A 12 -4.48 3.68 8.22
N PRO A 13 -5.65 3.74 7.56
CA PRO A 13 -6.55 4.85 7.76
C PRO A 13 -7.16 4.85 9.17
N ALA A 14 -7.31 6.04 9.76
CA ALA A 14 -7.94 6.24 11.08
C ALA A 14 -9.37 5.68 11.18
N ARG A 15 -10.07 5.56 10.05
CA ARG A 15 -11.39 4.93 9.95
C ARG A 15 -11.35 3.86 8.88
N LEU A 16 -12.24 2.87 8.99
CA LEU A 16 -12.40 1.86 7.94
C LEU A 16 -12.64 2.53 6.58
N PRO A 17 -12.04 2.01 5.50
CA PRO A 17 -12.33 2.51 4.16
C PRO A 17 -13.83 2.41 3.83
N ALA A 18 -14.33 3.38 3.07
CA ALA A 18 -15.72 3.33 2.63
C ALA A 18 -15.91 2.17 1.65
N GLN A 19 -16.76 1.21 2.05
CA GLN A 19 -17.06 0.02 1.26
C GLN A 19 -17.84 0.37 0.00
N VAL A 20 -18.78 1.30 0.09
CA VAL A 20 -19.64 1.73 -1.02
C VAL A 20 -19.56 3.24 -1.15
N LEU A 21 -19.52 3.72 -2.39
CA LEU A 21 -19.71 5.13 -2.72
C LEU A 21 -21.21 5.39 -3.00
N ALA A 22 -21.73 6.54 -2.59
CA ALA A 22 -23.17 6.82 -2.65
C ALA A 22 -23.48 8.01 -3.56
N GLY A 23 -24.73 8.07 -4.03
CA GLY A 23 -25.22 9.11 -4.92
C GLY A 23 -24.53 9.04 -6.28
N ALA A 24 -24.10 10.18 -6.81
CA ALA A 24 -23.43 10.24 -8.12
C ALA A 24 -22.09 9.48 -8.20
N TRP A 25 -21.57 8.98 -7.08
CA TRP A 25 -20.31 8.23 -7.03
C TRP A 25 -20.49 6.71 -7.16
N THR A 26 -21.73 6.21 -7.18
CA THR A 26 -22.02 4.78 -7.34
C THR A 26 -21.47 4.24 -8.67
N ASP A 27 -21.59 5.02 -9.75
CA ASP A 27 -21.13 4.60 -11.09
C ASP A 27 -19.60 4.47 -11.16
N LEU A 28 -18.87 5.27 -10.39
CA LEU A 28 -17.41 5.11 -10.24
C LEU A 28 -17.05 3.77 -9.58
N ASP A 29 -17.85 3.31 -8.63
CA ASP A 29 -17.65 2.02 -7.95
C ASP A 29 -17.89 0.86 -8.93
N VAL A 30 -18.99 0.93 -9.70
CA VAL A 30 -19.30 -0.02 -10.77
C VAL A 30 -18.19 -0.05 -11.82
N LEU A 31 -17.72 1.12 -12.27
CA LEU A 31 -16.64 1.24 -13.24
C LEU A 31 -15.33 0.63 -12.72
N ALA A 32 -14.97 0.87 -11.46
CA ALA A 32 -13.77 0.31 -10.86
C ALA A 32 -13.84 -1.22 -10.75
N HIS A 33 -14.98 -1.78 -10.36
CA HIS A 33 -15.20 -3.22 -10.34
C HIS A 33 -15.10 -3.83 -11.74
N ALA A 34 -15.71 -3.21 -12.74
CA ALA A 34 -15.66 -3.68 -14.12
C ALA A 34 -14.23 -3.62 -14.70
N ALA A 35 -13.51 -2.52 -14.46
CA ALA A 35 -12.13 -2.35 -14.92
C ALA A 35 -11.18 -3.37 -14.27
N ALA A 36 -11.32 -3.64 -12.97
CA ALA A 36 -10.46 -4.57 -12.23
C ALA A 36 -10.51 -6.01 -12.77
N VAL A 37 -11.65 -6.43 -13.33
CA VAL A 37 -11.86 -7.79 -13.85
C VAL A 37 -11.77 -7.88 -15.39
N ALA A 38 -11.41 -6.78 -16.05
CA ALA A 38 -11.17 -6.73 -17.48
C ALA A 38 -10.06 -7.71 -17.89
N ARG A 39 -10.16 -8.30 -19.07
CA ARG A 39 -9.22 -9.31 -19.56
C ARG A 39 -7.94 -8.70 -20.12
N ALA A 40 -8.01 -7.45 -20.56
CA ALA A 40 -6.91 -6.69 -21.15
C ALA A 40 -7.05 -5.19 -20.83
N PRO A 41 -5.95 -4.40 -20.94
CA PRO A 41 -6.01 -2.97 -20.68
C PRO A 41 -6.97 -2.23 -21.60
N GLU A 42 -7.09 -2.66 -22.86
CA GLU A 42 -7.95 -2.04 -23.87
C GLU A 42 -9.43 -2.16 -23.51
N GLU A 43 -9.84 -3.28 -22.90
CA GLU A 43 -11.20 -3.48 -22.40
C GLU A 43 -11.51 -2.53 -21.23
N ALA A 44 -10.54 -2.35 -20.32
CA ALA A 44 -10.65 -1.37 -19.24
C ALA A 44 -10.73 0.07 -19.77
N ARG A 45 -9.92 0.43 -20.77
CA ARG A 45 -9.95 1.74 -21.43
C ARG A 45 -11.29 2.01 -22.10
N ALA A 46 -11.85 1.01 -22.80
CA ALA A 46 -13.17 1.12 -23.44
C ALA A 46 -14.32 1.33 -22.43
N LEU A 47 -14.19 0.82 -21.19
CA LEU A 47 -15.13 1.13 -20.10
C LEU A 47 -15.04 2.60 -19.70
N VAL A 48 -13.82 3.13 -19.52
CA VAL A 48 -13.60 4.55 -19.19
C VAL A 48 -14.11 5.47 -20.30
N ASP A 49 -13.82 5.16 -21.57
CA ASP A 49 -14.30 5.93 -22.72
C ASP A 49 -15.84 5.94 -22.86
N ARG A 50 -16.53 4.93 -22.34
CA ARG A 50 -18.00 4.92 -22.31
C ARG A 50 -18.54 5.83 -21.21
N ALA A 51 -17.99 5.75 -19.99
CA ALA A 51 -18.37 6.61 -18.88
C ALA A 51 -18.06 8.10 -19.18
N ASP A 52 -16.94 8.35 -19.85
CA ASP A 52 -16.53 9.69 -20.32
C ASP A 52 -17.55 10.28 -21.30
N ARG A 53 -17.92 9.52 -22.34
CA ARG A 53 -18.93 9.94 -23.33
C ARG A 53 -20.33 10.14 -22.75
N ALA A 54 -20.66 9.45 -21.66
CA ALA A 54 -21.90 9.67 -20.92
C ALA A 54 -21.87 10.95 -20.06
N GLY A 55 -20.73 11.64 -19.97
CA GLY A 55 -20.55 12.85 -19.16
C GLY A 55 -20.40 12.58 -17.66
N GLU A 56 -20.34 11.31 -17.24
CA GLU A 56 -20.32 10.91 -15.83
C GLU A 56 -19.05 11.40 -15.12
N LEU A 57 -17.90 11.30 -15.79
CA LEU A 57 -16.59 11.66 -15.22
C LEU A 57 -16.45 13.17 -15.02
N ALA A 58 -16.97 13.98 -15.95
CA ALA A 58 -17.01 15.43 -15.84
C ALA A 58 -17.85 15.88 -14.62
N VAL A 59 -19.00 15.24 -14.42
CA VAL A 59 -19.88 15.50 -13.27
C VAL A 59 -19.19 15.15 -11.95
N LEU A 60 -18.48 14.01 -11.90
CA LEU A 60 -17.71 13.61 -10.72
C LEU A 60 -16.60 14.59 -10.39
N ARG A 61 -15.84 15.05 -11.40
CA ARG A 61 -14.75 16.02 -11.24
C ARG A 61 -15.22 17.28 -10.53
N GLN A 62 -16.36 17.85 -10.94
CA GLN A 62 -16.94 19.05 -10.34
C GLN A 62 -17.38 18.85 -8.88
N ARG A 63 -17.58 17.59 -8.45
CA ARG A 63 -18.11 17.24 -7.11
C ARG A 63 -17.02 16.79 -6.13
N VAL A 64 -15.76 16.66 -6.55
CA VAL A 64 -14.64 16.22 -5.68
C VAL A 64 -14.54 17.06 -4.40
N ASN A 65 -14.68 18.38 -4.51
CA ASN A 65 -14.59 19.30 -3.38
C ASN A 65 -15.69 19.10 -2.32
N ARG A 66 -16.82 18.48 -2.71
CA ARG A 66 -17.94 18.17 -1.80
C ARG A 66 -17.76 16.85 -1.06
N LEU A 67 -16.74 16.04 -1.41
CA LEU A 67 -16.47 14.79 -0.72
C LEU A 67 -15.82 15.02 0.64
N ALA A 68 -16.39 14.37 1.66
CA ALA A 68 -15.73 14.21 2.93
C ALA A 68 -14.38 13.46 2.75
N PRO A 69 -13.33 13.77 3.53
CA PRO A 69 -11.99 13.19 3.32
C PRO A 69 -11.92 11.64 3.25
N PRO A 70 -12.69 10.86 4.05
CA PRO A 70 -12.69 9.40 3.92
C PRO A 70 -13.27 8.92 2.58
N ARG A 71 -14.29 9.61 2.05
CA ARG A 71 -14.89 9.27 0.75
C ARG A 71 -14.02 9.72 -0.42
N ALA A 72 -13.33 10.85 -0.30
CA ALA A 72 -12.33 11.28 -1.29
C ALA A 72 -11.20 10.24 -1.42
N ARG A 73 -10.69 9.71 -0.30
CA ARG A 73 -9.72 8.60 -0.31
C ARG A 73 -10.27 7.33 -0.96
N ALA A 74 -11.52 6.97 -0.65
CA ALA A 74 -12.17 5.83 -1.28
C ALA A 74 -12.32 6.01 -2.81
N ALA A 75 -12.73 7.18 -3.27
CA ALA A 75 -12.82 7.52 -4.69
C ALA A 75 -11.43 7.51 -5.37
N ALA A 76 -10.41 8.05 -4.71
CA ALA A 76 -9.02 7.99 -5.21
C ALA A 76 -8.56 6.53 -5.40
N MET A 77 -8.89 5.64 -4.46
CA MET A 77 -8.61 4.20 -4.63
C MET A 77 -9.32 3.61 -5.84
N ARG A 78 -10.60 3.93 -6.10
CA ARG A 78 -11.32 3.46 -7.30
C ARG A 78 -10.65 3.94 -8.59
N VAL A 79 -10.28 5.21 -8.65
CA VAL A 79 -9.52 5.76 -9.78
C VAL A 79 -8.17 5.09 -9.92
N ALA A 80 -7.49 4.74 -8.82
CA ALA A 80 -6.23 4.03 -8.84
C ALA A 80 -6.37 2.63 -9.45
N VAL A 81 -7.44 1.92 -9.10
CA VAL A 81 -7.77 0.61 -9.68
C VAL A 81 -8.04 0.73 -11.18
N ILE A 82 -8.86 1.70 -11.59
CA ILE A 82 -9.17 1.96 -13.00
C ILE A 82 -7.89 2.28 -13.78
N ALA A 83 -7.07 3.21 -13.30
CA ALA A 83 -5.83 3.60 -13.95
C ALA A 83 -4.84 2.43 -14.05
N ALA A 84 -4.70 1.64 -12.98
CA ALA A 84 -3.87 0.43 -13.00
C ALA A 84 -4.37 -0.58 -14.04
N ALA A 85 -5.69 -0.85 -14.08
CA ALA A 85 -6.29 -1.76 -15.04
C ALA A 85 -6.16 -1.27 -16.49
N CYS A 86 -6.20 0.05 -16.73
CA CYS A 86 -5.97 0.64 -18.05
C CYS A 86 -4.48 0.65 -18.46
N GLY A 87 -3.57 0.23 -17.58
CA GLY A 87 -2.13 0.27 -17.82
C GLY A 87 -1.53 1.68 -17.76
N TRP A 88 -2.19 2.62 -17.10
CA TRP A 88 -1.75 4.01 -16.94
C TRP A 88 -0.99 4.24 -15.62
N THR A 89 -0.32 3.22 -15.09
CA THR A 89 0.36 3.28 -13.77
C THR A 89 1.47 4.33 -13.69
N ASP A 90 2.02 4.75 -14.82
CA ASP A 90 3.13 5.69 -14.94
C ASP A 90 2.73 7.07 -15.45
N LEU A 91 1.48 7.20 -15.89
CA LEU A 91 0.91 8.40 -16.45
C LEU A 91 0.88 9.52 -15.39
N ASP A 92 1.35 10.70 -15.78
CA ASP A 92 1.18 11.91 -15.00
C ASP A 92 -0.09 12.63 -15.48
N PRO A 93 -1.16 12.71 -14.67
CA PRO A 93 -2.42 13.30 -15.12
C PRO A 93 -2.32 14.79 -15.46
N LEU A 94 -1.23 15.47 -15.07
CA LEU A 94 -0.98 16.88 -15.39
C LEU A 94 -0.15 17.07 -16.66
N ALA A 95 0.52 16.02 -17.15
CA ALA A 95 1.40 16.14 -18.32
C ALA A 95 0.58 16.22 -19.63
N PRO A 96 0.91 17.13 -20.56
CA PRO A 96 0.17 17.28 -21.82
C PRO A 96 0.12 16.00 -22.67
N GLU A 97 1.21 15.22 -22.71
CA GLU A 97 1.30 13.97 -23.46
C GLU A 97 0.31 12.90 -22.98
N SER A 98 -0.12 12.96 -21.72
CA SER A 98 -1.07 12.03 -21.13
C SER A 98 -2.44 12.07 -21.80
N ARG A 99 -2.79 13.20 -22.43
CA ARG A 99 -4.04 13.36 -23.20
C ARG A 99 -4.09 12.46 -24.44
N ARG A 100 -2.95 11.92 -24.88
CA ARG A 100 -2.89 10.90 -25.95
C ARG A 100 -3.30 9.51 -25.45
N ALA A 101 -3.17 9.26 -24.15
CA ALA A 101 -3.39 7.95 -23.56
C ALA A 101 -4.74 7.82 -22.85
N ALA A 102 -5.27 8.92 -22.28
CA ALA A 102 -6.54 8.94 -21.54
C ALA A 102 -7.32 10.24 -21.79
N ARG A 103 -8.64 10.17 -21.64
CA ARG A 103 -9.57 11.30 -21.80
C ARG A 103 -9.35 12.38 -20.75
N GLU A 104 -9.59 13.63 -21.14
CA GLU A 104 -9.32 14.80 -20.30
C GLU A 104 -10.15 14.82 -19.02
N ASP A 105 -11.43 14.40 -19.05
CA ASP A 105 -12.26 14.40 -17.85
C ASP A 105 -11.82 13.34 -16.84
N PHE A 106 -11.36 12.17 -17.29
CA PHE A 106 -10.73 11.18 -16.42
C PHE A 106 -9.44 11.72 -15.78
N LEU A 107 -8.54 12.33 -16.57
CA LEU A 107 -7.31 12.94 -16.07
C LEU A 107 -7.60 14.09 -15.08
N GLY A 108 -8.65 14.87 -15.37
CA GLY A 108 -9.13 15.94 -14.50
C GLY A 108 -9.69 15.43 -13.18
N LEU A 109 -10.47 14.35 -13.20
CA LEU A 109 -10.96 13.68 -11.99
C LEU A 109 -9.80 13.10 -11.17
N TRP A 110 -8.86 12.42 -11.83
CA TRP A 110 -7.67 11.86 -11.21
C TRP A 110 -6.86 12.96 -10.51
N SER A 111 -6.44 14.00 -11.22
CA SER A 111 -5.65 15.10 -10.65
C SER A 111 -6.37 15.79 -9.48
N SER A 112 -7.68 16.00 -9.58
CA SER A 112 -8.49 16.58 -8.50
C SER A 112 -8.48 15.71 -7.24
N LEU A 113 -8.59 14.38 -7.38
CA LEU A 113 -8.53 13.45 -6.25
C LEU A 113 -7.11 13.31 -5.69
N ALA A 114 -6.08 13.37 -6.54
CA ALA A 114 -4.67 13.36 -6.11
C ALA A 114 -4.39 14.56 -5.21
N HIS A 115 -4.80 15.75 -5.66
CA HIS A 115 -4.69 16.98 -4.89
C HIS A 115 -5.49 16.89 -3.58
N ARG A 116 -6.74 16.42 -3.62
CA ARG A 116 -7.58 16.29 -2.42
C ARG A 116 -7.03 15.33 -1.37
N GLY A 117 -6.24 14.34 -1.80
CA GLY A 117 -5.60 13.35 -0.95
C GLY A 117 -4.13 13.62 -0.64
N ASP A 118 -3.58 14.78 -1.02
CA ASP A 118 -2.16 15.15 -0.87
C ASP A 118 -1.16 14.16 -1.50
N HIS A 119 -1.52 13.53 -2.62
CA HIS A 119 -0.67 12.61 -3.36
C HIS A 119 -0.01 13.29 -4.56
N GLU A 120 1.28 13.00 -4.76
CA GLU A 120 1.96 13.30 -6.03
C GLU A 120 1.60 12.23 -7.07
N ARG A 121 1.73 10.95 -6.68
CA ARG A 121 1.26 9.80 -7.46
C ARG A 121 0.52 8.88 -6.50
N PHE A 122 -0.71 8.46 -6.82
CA PHE A 122 -1.44 7.54 -5.94
C PHE A 122 -1.70 6.18 -6.58
N VAL A 123 -1.34 5.95 -7.83
CA VAL A 123 -1.47 4.62 -8.47
C VAL A 123 -0.32 3.73 -7.98
N ALA A 124 -0.51 3.16 -6.80
CA ALA A 124 0.49 2.38 -6.09
C ALA A 124 -0.17 1.42 -5.09
N LEU A 125 0.56 0.38 -4.70
CA LEU A 125 0.11 -0.61 -3.72
C LEU A 125 -0.39 0.01 -2.41
N PRO A 126 0.24 1.05 -1.81
CA PRO A 126 -0.30 1.67 -0.60
C PRO A 126 -1.75 2.16 -0.77
N THR A 127 -2.06 2.84 -1.88
CA THR A 127 -3.43 3.27 -2.18
C THR A 127 -4.33 2.09 -2.50
N LEU A 128 -3.86 1.17 -3.35
CA LEU A 128 -4.60 0.00 -3.82
C LEU A 128 -4.87 -1.03 -2.72
N ALA A 129 -4.09 -1.03 -1.64
CA ALA A 129 -4.24 -1.98 -0.53
C ALA A 129 -4.88 -1.33 0.69
N LEU A 130 -4.31 -0.23 1.21
CA LEU A 130 -4.70 0.32 2.51
C LEU A 130 -6.09 0.96 2.52
N LEU A 131 -6.61 1.28 1.33
CA LEU A 131 -7.95 1.83 1.12
C LEU A 131 -8.91 0.80 0.47
N ASN A 132 -8.46 -0.43 0.23
CA ASN A 132 -9.22 -1.46 -0.49
C ASN A 132 -9.44 -2.71 0.35
N TRP A 133 -9.99 -2.57 1.54
CA TRP A 133 -10.31 -3.72 2.38
C TRP A 133 -11.44 -3.42 3.37
N ALA A 134 -12.12 -4.47 3.76
CA ALA A 134 -13.11 -4.48 4.82
C ALA A 134 -13.06 -5.81 5.58
N PRO A 135 -13.50 -5.85 6.85
CA PRO A 135 -13.75 -7.12 7.51
C PRO A 135 -14.93 -7.83 6.83
N LEU A 136 -14.82 -9.15 6.64
CA LEU A 136 -15.88 -9.98 6.03
C LEU A 136 -17.19 -9.89 6.81
N HIS A 137 -17.09 -9.83 8.14
CA HIS A 137 -18.22 -9.69 9.04
C HIS A 137 -18.10 -8.40 9.83
N LYS A 138 -19.24 -7.77 10.11
CA LYS A 138 -19.28 -6.61 11.01
C LYS A 138 -18.81 -7.05 12.40
N SER A 139 -17.78 -6.41 12.91
CA SER A 139 -17.30 -6.70 14.26
C SER A 139 -18.35 -6.27 15.29
N GLN A 140 -18.67 -7.14 16.23
CA GLN A 140 -19.61 -6.87 17.32
C GLN A 140 -19.00 -6.01 18.43
N ARG A 141 -17.67 -5.86 18.45
CA ARG A 141 -16.93 -5.07 19.44
C ARG A 141 -16.31 -3.84 18.78
N ALA A 142 -16.23 -2.74 19.53
CA ALA A 142 -15.45 -1.58 19.11
C ALA A 142 -13.96 -1.99 19.02
N ARG A 143 -13.43 -2.01 17.80
CA ARG A 143 -12.03 -2.33 17.50
C ARG A 143 -11.44 -1.23 16.63
N THR A 144 -10.19 -0.90 16.89
CA THR A 144 -9.41 0.01 16.04
C THR A 144 -9.13 -0.64 14.68
N THR A 145 -8.80 0.18 13.67
CA THR A 145 -8.52 -0.30 12.31
C THR A 145 -7.40 -1.35 12.29
N ASP A 146 -6.32 -1.17 13.06
CA ASP A 146 -5.21 -2.14 13.12
C ASP A 146 -5.58 -3.44 13.84
N GLN A 147 -6.45 -3.39 14.86
CA GLN A 147 -6.96 -4.59 15.52
C GLN A 147 -7.84 -5.41 14.57
N LEU A 148 -8.70 -4.75 13.80
CA LEU A 148 -9.52 -5.40 12.78
C LEU A 148 -8.65 -6.06 11.70
N ALA A 149 -7.68 -5.32 11.16
CA ALA A 149 -6.78 -5.82 10.12
C ALA A 149 -5.95 -7.03 10.58
N ARG A 150 -5.60 -7.11 11.87
CA ARG A 150 -4.87 -8.26 12.44
C ARG A 150 -5.78 -9.45 12.72
N GLY A 151 -6.95 -9.21 13.31
CA GLY A 151 -7.77 -10.27 13.93
C GLY A 151 -8.91 -10.80 13.08
N GLU A 152 -9.37 -10.08 12.06
CA GLU A 152 -10.54 -10.46 11.26
C GLU A 152 -10.14 -11.12 9.93
N VAL A 153 -11.10 -11.83 9.32
CA VAL A 153 -11.03 -12.21 7.91
C VAL A 153 -11.28 -10.96 7.08
N LEU A 154 -10.35 -10.63 6.19
CA LEU A 154 -10.42 -9.43 5.36
C LEU A 154 -10.85 -9.79 3.94
N VAL A 155 -11.62 -8.91 3.32
CA VAL A 155 -11.98 -8.98 1.90
C VAL A 155 -11.63 -7.66 1.23
N PRO A 156 -11.15 -7.67 -0.03
CA PRO A 156 -10.98 -6.44 -0.79
C PRO A 156 -12.36 -5.84 -1.11
N ILE A 157 -12.43 -4.50 -1.15
CA ILE A 157 -13.65 -3.79 -1.51
C ILE A 157 -13.87 -3.92 -3.02
N VAL A 158 -12.89 -3.48 -3.82
CA VAL A 158 -12.79 -3.72 -5.25
C VAL A 158 -11.93 -4.94 -5.49
N ARG A 159 -12.56 -5.99 -6.03
CA ARG A 159 -11.95 -7.28 -6.34
C ARG A 159 -11.40 -7.31 -7.75
N TRP A 160 -10.22 -7.90 -7.92
CA TRP A 160 -9.62 -8.21 -9.23
C TRP A 160 -10.03 -9.59 -9.73
N SER A 161 -10.56 -10.46 -8.87
CA SER A 161 -11.27 -11.67 -9.30
C SER A 161 -12.76 -11.43 -9.49
N ARG A 162 -13.35 -12.15 -10.45
CA ARG A 162 -14.80 -12.11 -10.72
C ARG A 162 -15.60 -12.58 -9.49
N SER A 163 -16.85 -12.12 -9.39
CA SER A 163 -17.76 -12.60 -8.35
C SER A 163 -17.88 -14.13 -8.38
N GLY A 164 -17.95 -14.76 -7.20
CA GLY A 164 -17.97 -16.22 -7.05
C GLY A 164 -16.64 -16.94 -7.24
N GLN A 165 -15.60 -16.29 -7.76
CA GLN A 165 -14.26 -16.89 -7.89
C GLN A 165 -13.43 -16.72 -6.60
N PRO A 166 -12.40 -17.56 -6.36
CA PRO A 166 -11.45 -17.30 -5.28
C PRO A 166 -10.71 -15.98 -5.47
N LEU A 167 -10.17 -15.42 -4.39
CA LEU A 167 -9.35 -14.20 -4.44
C LEU A 167 -8.10 -14.42 -5.31
N SER A 168 -7.82 -13.48 -6.20
CA SER A 168 -6.65 -13.52 -7.07
C SER A 168 -5.35 -13.26 -6.31
N ARG A 169 -4.21 -13.50 -6.96
CA ARG A 169 -2.88 -13.16 -6.42
C ARG A 169 -2.75 -11.69 -6.05
N ILE A 170 -3.24 -10.76 -6.89
CA ILE A 170 -3.20 -9.33 -6.60
C ILE A 170 -4.12 -8.96 -5.42
N ASP A 171 -5.32 -9.54 -5.32
CA ASP A 171 -6.21 -9.34 -4.16
C ASP A 171 -5.52 -9.79 -2.86
N ARG A 172 -4.87 -10.96 -2.90
CA ARG A 172 -4.14 -11.50 -1.73
C ARG A 172 -2.92 -10.66 -1.39
N LEU A 173 -2.19 -10.14 -2.37
CA LEU A 173 -1.07 -9.22 -2.12
C LEU A 173 -1.54 -7.95 -1.43
N MET A 174 -2.66 -7.38 -1.87
CA MET A 174 -3.27 -6.20 -1.24
C MET A 174 -3.63 -6.49 0.23
N LEU A 175 -4.31 -7.60 0.50
CA LEU A 175 -4.66 -7.99 1.88
C LEU A 175 -3.43 -8.32 2.74
N ALA A 176 -2.42 -8.98 2.18
CA ALA A 176 -1.15 -9.25 2.86
C ALA A 176 -0.43 -7.94 3.25
N SER A 177 -0.50 -6.93 2.38
CA SER A 177 0.05 -5.60 2.64
C SER A 177 -0.70 -4.88 3.77
N VAL A 178 -2.03 -4.97 3.80
CA VAL A 178 -2.85 -4.44 4.92
C VAL A 178 -2.44 -5.10 6.24
N ARG A 179 -2.28 -6.44 6.25
CA ARG A 179 -1.83 -7.17 7.45
C ARG A 179 -0.42 -6.78 7.87
N LEU A 180 0.48 -6.61 6.92
CA LEU A 180 1.85 -6.16 7.15
C LEU A 180 1.87 -4.79 7.84
N GLU A 181 1.07 -3.82 7.37
CA GLU A 181 0.95 -2.51 8.03
C GLU A 181 0.34 -2.62 9.43
N ALA A 182 -0.68 -3.47 9.59
CA ALA A 182 -1.38 -3.65 10.86
C ALA A 182 -0.49 -4.28 11.94
N GLN A 183 0.31 -5.28 11.60
CA GLN A 183 1.31 -5.85 12.52
C GLN A 183 2.54 -4.96 12.65
N GLY A 184 2.90 -4.28 11.57
CA GLY A 184 4.05 -3.40 11.46
C GLY A 184 3.98 -2.16 12.34
N ILE A 185 2.80 -1.75 12.81
CA ILE A 185 2.62 -0.62 13.73
C ILE A 185 3.57 -0.66 14.95
N TRP A 186 3.94 -1.84 15.43
CA TRP A 186 4.86 -1.99 16.54
C TRP A 186 6.30 -1.59 16.20
N LEU A 187 6.75 -1.81 14.96
CA LEU A 187 8.03 -1.27 14.48
C LEU A 187 8.01 0.25 14.55
N LEU A 188 6.94 0.87 14.06
CA LEU A 188 6.82 2.33 14.05
C LEU A 188 6.79 2.92 15.46
N ARG A 189 6.09 2.27 16.40
CA ARG A 189 6.06 2.70 17.80
C ARG A 189 7.42 2.61 18.48
N ILE A 190 8.19 1.55 18.18
CA ILE A 190 9.56 1.43 18.68
C ILE A 190 10.46 2.48 18.03
N ALA A 191 10.32 2.68 16.72
CA ALA A 191 11.06 3.69 15.99
C ALA A 191 10.85 5.10 16.56
N GLU A 192 9.61 5.44 16.90
CA GLU A 192 9.26 6.70 17.57
C GLU A 192 9.85 6.78 18.99
N SER A 193 9.93 5.66 19.72
CA SER A 193 10.59 5.64 21.03
C SER A 193 12.12 5.76 20.94
N LEU A 194 12.70 5.40 19.79
CA LEU A 194 14.12 5.52 19.48
C LEU A 194 14.50 6.90 18.95
N ALA A 195 13.52 7.71 18.54
CA ALA A 195 13.73 9.04 17.99
C ALA A 195 14.47 9.95 18.99
N GLY A 196 15.57 10.57 18.55
CA GLY A 196 16.39 11.43 19.39
C GLY A 196 17.29 10.70 20.40
N ARG A 197 17.25 9.37 20.47
CA ARG A 197 18.15 8.57 21.31
C ARG A 197 19.48 8.34 20.60
N GLY A 198 20.55 8.28 21.40
CA GLY A 198 21.92 8.08 20.93
C GLY A 198 22.60 6.90 21.60
N PRO A 199 23.79 6.52 21.13
CA PRO A 199 24.60 5.47 21.74
C PRO A 199 24.89 5.76 23.22
N GLY A 200 24.77 4.76 24.09
CA GLY A 200 24.96 4.90 25.54
C GLY A 200 23.67 5.16 26.33
N ASP A 201 22.52 5.33 25.66
CA ASP A 201 21.21 5.26 26.29
C ASP A 201 20.85 3.78 26.54
N GLU A 202 20.67 3.41 27.82
CA GLU A 202 20.44 2.03 28.30
C GLU A 202 19.24 1.33 27.61
N THR A 203 18.34 2.11 27.02
CA THR A 203 17.13 1.58 26.38
C THR A 203 17.33 1.20 24.91
N VAL A 204 18.42 1.64 24.27
CA VAL A 204 18.66 1.49 22.83
C VAL A 204 18.81 0.02 22.43
N ALA A 205 19.73 -0.72 23.03
CA ALA A 205 19.86 -2.16 22.79
C ALA A 205 18.54 -2.91 22.99
N THR A 206 17.84 -2.64 24.10
CA THR A 206 16.55 -3.28 24.40
C THR A 206 15.49 -2.99 23.33
N ALA A 207 15.39 -1.74 22.88
CA ALA A 207 14.46 -1.33 21.84
C ALA A 207 14.82 -1.97 20.48
N LEU A 208 16.11 -2.03 20.11
CA LEU A 208 16.59 -2.70 18.90
C LEU A 208 16.30 -4.21 18.93
N CYS A 209 16.55 -4.89 20.04
CA CYS A 209 16.19 -6.30 20.18
C CYS A 209 14.67 -6.54 20.02
N ARG A 210 13.83 -5.65 20.56
CA ARG A 210 12.36 -5.72 20.34
C ARG A 210 12.00 -5.45 18.88
N PHE A 211 12.69 -4.52 18.23
CA PHE A 211 12.55 -4.23 16.80
C PHE A 211 12.83 -5.49 15.96
N THR A 212 13.95 -6.18 16.22
CA THR A 212 14.33 -7.44 15.58
C THR A 212 13.28 -8.54 15.79
N ARG A 213 12.75 -8.68 17.02
CA ARG A 213 11.67 -9.66 17.30
C ARG A 213 10.41 -9.39 16.47
N ILE A 214 10.03 -8.13 16.30
CA ILE A 214 8.87 -7.80 15.46
C ILE A 214 9.17 -8.10 13.99
N GLN A 215 10.36 -7.77 13.49
CA GLN A 215 10.77 -8.15 12.12
C GLN A 215 10.66 -9.66 11.88
N HIS A 216 11.03 -10.48 12.87
CA HIS A 216 10.85 -11.94 12.81
C HIS A 216 9.38 -12.36 12.70
N VAL A 217 8.49 -11.73 13.48
CA VAL A 217 7.04 -11.98 13.40
C VAL A 217 6.50 -11.61 12.01
N LEU A 218 6.87 -10.44 11.49
CA LEU A 218 6.47 -10.00 10.15
C LEU A 218 6.99 -10.95 9.08
N ARG A 219 8.24 -11.43 9.21
CA ARG A 219 8.83 -12.39 8.27
C ARG A 219 8.02 -13.69 8.22
N THR A 220 7.65 -14.24 9.38
CA THR A 220 6.80 -15.43 9.46
C THR A 220 5.45 -15.18 8.82
N GLN A 221 4.81 -14.03 9.08
CA GLN A 221 3.56 -13.64 8.43
C GLN A 221 3.71 -13.62 6.90
N LEU A 222 4.75 -12.97 6.37
CA LEU A 222 4.98 -12.88 4.92
C LEU A 222 5.18 -14.26 4.28
N ARG A 223 5.88 -15.18 4.95
CA ARG A 223 6.04 -16.57 4.48
C ARG A 223 4.69 -17.29 4.41
N THR A 224 3.85 -17.14 5.43
CA THR A 224 2.49 -17.71 5.43
C THR A 224 1.63 -17.13 4.31
N GLU A 225 1.67 -15.80 4.12
CA GLU A 225 0.93 -15.17 3.03
C GLU A 225 1.45 -15.60 1.65
N ARG A 226 2.76 -15.81 1.49
CA ARG A 226 3.35 -16.31 0.23
C ARG A 226 2.79 -17.67 -0.16
N VAL A 227 2.63 -18.60 0.79
CA VAL A 227 2.02 -19.92 0.53
C VAL A 227 0.59 -19.76 0.01
N LYS A 228 -0.22 -18.92 0.68
CA LYS A 228 -1.61 -18.64 0.25
C LYS A 228 -1.65 -18.00 -1.14
N LEU A 229 -0.68 -17.15 -1.44
CA LEU A 229 -0.57 -16.42 -2.70
C LEU A 229 -0.17 -17.35 -3.85
N ALA A 230 0.77 -18.27 -3.62
CA ALA A 230 1.19 -19.29 -4.60
C ALA A 230 0.01 -20.14 -5.09
N MET A 231 -0.94 -20.47 -4.20
CA MET A 231 -2.14 -21.26 -4.51
C MET A 231 -3.26 -20.47 -5.20
N ALA A 232 -3.17 -19.15 -5.26
CA ALA A 232 -4.24 -18.31 -5.80
C ALA A 232 -4.17 -18.18 -7.32
N PRO A 233 -5.33 -18.02 -8.01
CA PRO A 233 -5.35 -17.78 -9.45
C PRO A 233 -4.79 -16.40 -9.79
N THR A 234 -4.28 -16.26 -11.00
CA THR A 234 -3.86 -14.98 -11.56
C THR A 234 -4.11 -14.96 -13.06
N THR A 235 -4.38 -13.78 -13.62
CA THR A 235 -4.48 -13.57 -15.07
C THR A 235 -3.22 -12.92 -15.62
N ALA A 236 -3.03 -12.95 -16.94
CA ALA A 236 -1.95 -12.21 -17.59
C ALA A 236 -2.05 -10.70 -17.29
N GLN A 237 -3.26 -10.14 -17.36
CA GLN A 237 -3.53 -8.75 -17.06
C GLN A 237 -3.10 -8.34 -15.65
N GLN A 238 -3.47 -9.14 -14.64
CA GLN A 238 -3.08 -8.86 -13.25
C GLN A 238 -1.56 -8.87 -13.07
N ARG A 239 -0.85 -9.78 -13.74
CA ARG A 239 0.63 -9.81 -13.72
C ARG A 239 1.23 -8.59 -14.40
N THR A 240 0.69 -8.16 -15.54
CA THR A 240 1.12 -6.93 -16.23
C THR A 240 0.99 -5.71 -15.32
N VAL A 241 -0.14 -5.58 -14.60
CA VAL A 241 -0.34 -4.51 -13.62
C VAL A 241 0.74 -4.54 -12.53
N LEU A 242 1.00 -5.71 -11.94
CA LEU A 242 2.00 -5.86 -10.89
C LEU A 242 3.42 -5.56 -11.39
N HIS A 243 3.82 -6.07 -12.56
CA HIS A 243 5.11 -5.77 -13.16
C HIS A 243 5.28 -4.26 -13.43
N SER A 244 4.22 -3.63 -13.92
CA SER A 244 4.21 -2.20 -14.19
C SER A 244 4.40 -1.37 -12.90
N LEU A 245 3.68 -1.72 -11.83
CA LEU A 245 3.85 -1.10 -10.51
C LEU A 245 5.24 -1.36 -9.93
N ALA A 246 5.77 -2.58 -10.07
CA ALA A 246 7.09 -2.97 -9.59
C ALA A 246 8.20 -2.13 -10.25
N GLY A 247 8.16 -1.96 -11.58
CA GLY A 247 9.12 -1.15 -12.32
C GLY A 247 9.14 0.33 -11.90
N ARG A 248 8.11 0.81 -11.21
CA ARG A 248 7.98 2.19 -10.71
C ARG A 248 8.27 2.33 -9.21
N GLY A 249 8.67 1.25 -8.54
CA GLY A 249 8.80 1.22 -7.07
C GLY A 249 7.47 1.48 -6.35
N ALA A 250 6.34 1.23 -7.03
CA ALA A 250 5.00 1.52 -6.54
C ALA A 250 4.41 0.37 -5.71
N LEU A 251 5.21 -0.65 -5.41
CA LEU A 251 4.82 -1.79 -4.57
C LEU A 251 5.38 -1.71 -3.15
N GLU A 252 6.05 -0.63 -2.77
CA GLU A 252 6.73 -0.55 -1.46
C GLU A 252 5.74 -0.27 -0.31
N PRO A 253 5.67 -1.14 0.72
CA PRO A 253 4.84 -0.89 1.90
C PRO A 253 5.44 0.23 2.78
N PRO A 254 4.63 1.20 3.24
CA PRO A 254 5.07 2.27 4.13
C PRO A 254 5.85 1.78 5.35
N ILE A 255 5.46 0.66 5.97
CA ILE A 255 6.16 0.19 7.17
C ILE A 255 7.58 -0.29 6.87
N LEU A 256 7.82 -0.91 5.71
CA LEU A 256 9.16 -1.32 5.34
C LEU A 256 10.02 -0.09 5.02
N LEU A 257 9.45 0.94 4.40
CA LEU A 257 10.12 2.23 4.20
C LEU A 257 10.48 2.91 5.53
N ALA A 258 9.61 2.79 6.55
CA ALA A 258 9.91 3.28 7.89
C ALA A 258 11.06 2.50 8.53
N ALA A 259 11.05 1.16 8.47
CA ALA A 259 12.11 0.33 9.02
C ALA A 259 13.46 0.57 8.33
N ASP A 260 13.46 0.69 7.00
CA ASP A 260 14.64 1.06 6.21
C ASP A 260 15.21 2.42 6.65
N THR A 261 14.32 3.38 6.91
CA THR A 261 14.70 4.72 7.37
C THR A 261 15.39 4.71 8.74
N VAL A 262 14.85 3.93 9.70
CA VAL A 262 15.39 3.81 11.06
C VAL A 262 16.78 3.19 11.05
N LEU A 263 16.94 2.07 10.34
CA LEU A 263 18.18 1.29 10.32
C LEU A 263 19.16 1.74 9.22
N GLY A 264 18.88 2.86 8.55
CA GLY A 264 19.73 3.41 7.50
C GLY A 264 19.93 2.47 6.30
N ILE A 265 19.03 1.51 6.08
CA ILE A 265 19.07 0.56 4.96
C ILE A 265 18.37 1.18 3.73
N GLY A 266 18.79 0.77 2.54
CA GLY A 266 18.14 1.14 1.27
C GLY A 266 18.38 2.60 0.85
N GLY A 267 17.75 3.00 -0.27
CA GLY A 267 17.84 4.38 -0.78
C GLY A 267 19.08 4.70 -1.61
N ARG A 268 19.62 3.71 -2.35
CA ARG A 268 20.69 3.98 -3.33
C ARG A 268 20.21 5.04 -4.35
N PRO A 269 21.10 5.92 -4.84
CA PRO A 269 20.74 6.88 -5.88
C PRO A 269 20.14 6.18 -7.11
N GLY A 270 19.13 6.79 -7.71
CA GLY A 270 18.40 6.25 -8.88
C GLY A 270 16.98 5.77 -8.55
N ASN A 271 16.52 4.75 -9.28
CA ASN A 271 15.11 4.32 -9.30
C ASN A 271 14.57 3.71 -8.00
N THR A 272 15.46 3.46 -7.04
CA THR A 272 15.16 2.92 -5.70
C THR A 272 15.49 3.93 -4.60
N SER A 273 15.69 5.20 -4.95
CA SER A 273 15.93 6.27 -4.00
C SER A 273 14.73 6.50 -3.09
N ARG A 274 14.97 6.92 -1.84
CA ARG A 274 13.90 7.16 -0.85
C ARG A 274 12.85 8.16 -1.36
N PRO A 275 13.19 9.30 -1.99
CA PRO A 275 12.17 10.21 -2.53
C PRO A 275 11.29 9.55 -3.60
N GLN A 276 11.90 8.76 -4.49
CA GLN A 276 11.19 8.03 -5.54
C GLN A 276 10.20 7.01 -5.00
N LEU A 277 10.55 6.28 -3.93
CA LEU A 277 9.63 5.32 -3.32
C LEU A 277 8.51 6.03 -2.55
N ARG A 278 8.83 7.15 -1.89
CA ARG A 278 7.88 7.91 -1.05
C ARG A 278 6.86 8.73 -1.83
N ARG A 279 7.09 9.09 -3.10
CA ARG A 279 6.15 9.87 -3.95
C ARG A 279 4.74 9.24 -4.06
N HIS A 280 4.68 7.94 -3.82
CA HIS A 280 3.46 7.13 -3.86
C HIS A 280 2.61 7.21 -2.59
N LEU A 281 3.11 7.90 -1.56
CA LEU A 281 2.45 8.09 -0.27
C LEU A 281 1.85 9.49 -0.18
N PRO A 282 0.80 9.72 0.63
CA PRO A 282 0.26 11.05 0.87
C PRO A 282 1.26 11.91 1.68
N ALA A 283 1.17 13.23 1.56
CA ALA A 283 2.14 14.16 2.16
C ALA A 283 2.35 13.97 3.67
N PRO A 284 1.31 13.69 4.50
CA PRO A 284 1.50 13.39 5.92
C PRO A 284 2.40 12.18 6.18
N HIS A 285 2.27 11.12 5.36
CA HIS A 285 3.12 9.93 5.49
C HIS A 285 4.55 10.22 5.02
N ARG A 286 4.74 10.99 3.95
CA ARG A 286 6.07 11.44 3.48
C ARG A 286 6.77 12.26 4.56
N CYS A 287 6.06 13.23 5.15
CA CYS A 287 6.57 14.10 6.21
C CYS A 287 6.97 13.29 7.46
N ARG A 288 6.14 12.32 7.88
CA ARG A 288 6.46 11.43 9.00
C ARG A 288 7.73 10.62 8.75
N LEU A 289 7.89 10.05 7.55
CA LEU A 289 9.10 9.31 7.19
C LEU A 289 10.34 10.22 7.15
N SER A 290 10.23 11.45 6.64
CA SER A 290 11.34 12.42 6.65
C SER A 290 11.71 12.86 8.07
N THR A 291 10.74 12.98 8.97
CA THR A 291 10.98 13.30 10.39
C THR A 291 11.70 12.14 11.06
N LEU A 292 11.19 10.92 10.89
CA LEU A 292 11.83 9.71 11.41
C LEU A 292 13.27 9.53 10.89
N GLU A 293 13.52 9.89 9.63
CA GLU A 293 14.85 9.85 9.04
C GLU A 293 15.86 10.76 9.73
N ARG A 294 15.41 11.95 10.13
CA ARG A 294 16.23 12.92 10.86
C ARG A 294 16.46 12.44 12.30
N ASP A 295 15.41 12.00 12.98
CA ASP A 295 15.46 11.71 14.40
C ASP A 295 16.19 10.40 14.72
N CYS A 296 16.19 9.44 13.79
CA CYS A 296 16.93 8.18 13.92
C CYS A 296 18.34 8.24 13.28
N ALA A 297 18.77 9.37 12.70
CA ALA A 297 20.09 9.49 12.10
C ALA A 297 21.25 9.13 13.06
N PRO A 298 21.24 9.51 14.36
CA PRO A 298 22.32 9.17 15.29
C PRO A 298 22.54 7.66 15.49
N LEU A 299 21.48 6.86 15.39
CA LEU A 299 21.57 5.39 15.56
C LEU A 299 22.46 4.75 14.51
N ARG A 300 22.57 5.35 13.31
CA ARG A 300 23.39 4.79 12.23
C ARG A 300 24.88 4.80 12.56
N THR A 301 25.30 5.63 13.51
CA THR A 301 26.69 5.61 14.00
C THR A 301 27.03 4.31 14.73
N LEU A 302 26.03 3.57 15.22
CA LEU A 302 26.22 2.25 15.85
C LEU A 302 26.80 1.21 14.87
N ALA A 303 26.61 1.40 13.56
CA ALA A 303 27.20 0.53 12.53
C ALA A 303 28.74 0.50 12.56
N HIS A 304 29.37 1.54 13.11
CA HIS A 304 30.82 1.71 13.16
C HIS A 304 31.38 1.62 14.58
N ARG A 305 30.56 1.20 15.55
CA ARG A 305 30.94 1.08 16.96
C ARG A 305 31.00 -0.38 17.38
N SER A 306 31.54 -0.60 18.57
CA SER A 306 31.56 -1.90 19.25
C SER A 306 30.71 -1.85 20.52
N GLY A 307 30.25 -3.00 20.99
CA GLY A 307 29.44 -3.14 22.21
C GLY A 307 27.98 -3.52 21.94
N PRO A 308 27.19 -3.70 23.02
CA PRO A 308 25.88 -4.34 22.95
C PRO A 308 24.86 -3.57 22.07
N ASP A 309 24.88 -2.24 22.09
CA ASP A 309 24.03 -1.42 21.22
C ASP A 309 24.36 -1.64 19.73
N ALA A 310 25.65 -1.75 19.41
CA ALA A 310 26.13 -1.96 18.04
C ALA A 310 25.83 -3.38 17.54
N ASP A 311 25.97 -4.39 18.41
CA ASP A 311 25.57 -5.77 18.12
C ASP A 311 24.06 -5.86 17.84
N ALA A 312 23.23 -5.27 18.70
CA ALA A 312 21.77 -5.25 18.53
C ALA A 312 21.35 -4.49 17.26
N TYR A 313 22.06 -3.40 16.92
CA TYR A 313 21.82 -2.65 15.69
C TYR A 313 22.15 -3.47 14.43
N ARG A 314 23.30 -4.16 14.41
CA ARG A 314 23.69 -5.05 13.30
C ARG A 314 22.71 -6.21 13.13
N GLU A 315 22.29 -6.84 14.22
CA GLU A 315 21.27 -7.90 14.18
C GLU A 315 19.95 -7.39 13.60
N ALA A 316 19.50 -6.20 14.01
CA ALA A 316 18.30 -5.58 13.47
C ALA A 316 18.43 -5.26 11.96
N GLN A 317 19.61 -4.85 11.51
CA GLN A 317 19.91 -4.63 10.09
C GLN A 317 19.85 -5.92 9.27
N GLU A 318 20.51 -6.97 9.74
CA GLU A 318 20.52 -8.28 9.09
C GLU A 318 19.11 -8.86 9.00
N SER A 319 18.35 -8.80 10.10
CA SER A 319 16.96 -9.25 10.12
C SER A 319 16.06 -8.44 9.18
N LEU A 320 16.26 -7.11 9.07
CA LEU A 320 15.55 -6.30 8.08
C LEU A 320 15.90 -6.70 6.64
N ILE A 321 17.16 -6.96 6.32
CA ILE A 321 17.57 -7.42 4.98
C ILE A 321 16.84 -8.72 4.62
N VAL A 322 16.77 -9.67 5.56
CA VAL A 322 16.02 -10.93 5.35
C VAL A 322 14.52 -10.69 5.22
N LEU A 323 13.96 -9.75 6.00
CA LEU A 323 12.55 -9.34 5.87
C LEU A 323 12.26 -8.74 4.49
N ARG A 324 13.11 -7.82 4.01
CA ARG A 324 13.01 -7.21 2.66
C ARG A 324 13.07 -8.28 1.58
N ARG A 325 14.02 -9.22 1.67
CA ARG A 325 14.10 -10.35 0.74
C ARG A 325 12.81 -11.18 0.75
N THR A 326 12.28 -11.49 1.93
CA THR A 326 11.02 -12.25 2.07
C THR A 326 9.84 -11.51 1.44
N TYR A 327 9.78 -10.18 1.57
CA TYR A 327 8.79 -9.35 0.90
C TYR A 327 8.95 -9.37 -0.63
N THR A 328 10.17 -9.24 -1.13
CA THR A 328 10.46 -9.34 -2.57
C THR A 328 10.05 -10.71 -3.12
N GLU A 329 10.30 -11.79 -2.38
CA GLU A 329 9.84 -13.14 -2.75
C GLU A 329 8.30 -13.24 -2.78
N LEU A 330 7.59 -12.63 -1.82
CA LEU A 330 6.11 -12.55 -1.84
C LEU A 330 5.60 -11.82 -3.10
N VAL A 331 6.19 -10.67 -3.42
CA VAL A 331 5.84 -9.89 -4.62
C VAL A 331 6.16 -10.68 -5.90
N GLY A 332 7.31 -11.37 -5.94
CA GLY A 332 7.69 -12.28 -7.02
C GLY A 332 6.65 -13.35 -7.27
N THR A 333 6.22 -14.07 -6.23
CA THR A 333 5.14 -15.08 -6.31
C THR A 333 3.83 -14.48 -6.85
N ALA A 334 3.53 -13.21 -6.55
CA ALA A 334 2.34 -12.55 -7.08
C ALA A 334 2.39 -12.29 -8.58
N MET A 335 3.59 -12.10 -9.12
CA MET A 335 3.85 -11.82 -10.53
C MET A 335 4.12 -13.08 -11.36
N GLU A 336 4.42 -14.21 -10.74
CA GLU A 336 4.63 -15.48 -11.43
C GLU A 336 3.36 -15.94 -12.18
N PRO A 337 3.51 -16.73 -13.26
CA PRO A 337 2.38 -17.45 -13.84
C PRO A 337 1.64 -18.28 -12.79
N GLY A 338 0.32 -18.38 -12.93
CA GLY A 338 -0.48 -19.28 -12.09
C GLY A 338 -0.16 -20.74 -12.39
N PRO A 339 -0.42 -21.67 -11.47
CA PRO A 339 -0.39 -23.09 -11.80
C PRO A 339 -1.35 -23.36 -12.96
N VAL A 340 -0.84 -23.86 -14.08
CA VAL A 340 -1.66 -24.34 -15.18
C VAL A 340 -2.43 -25.53 -14.64
N ARG A 341 -3.73 -25.37 -14.37
CA ARG A 341 -4.58 -26.55 -14.19
C ARG A 341 -4.66 -27.21 -15.57
N PRO A 342 -4.23 -28.48 -15.74
CA PRO A 342 -4.59 -29.20 -16.94
C PRO A 342 -6.11 -29.23 -17.00
N MET A 343 -6.68 -28.67 -18.07
CA MET A 343 -8.05 -28.99 -18.45
C MET A 343 -8.00 -30.45 -18.85
N TRP A 344 -8.51 -31.34 -17.99
CA TRP A 344 -8.79 -32.69 -18.43
C TRP A 344 -9.95 -32.62 -19.43
N PRO A 345 -9.85 -33.33 -20.56
CA PRO A 345 -10.82 -33.29 -21.66
C PRO A 345 -12.20 -33.82 -21.25
#